data_AF-A0A1M5HR03-F1
#
_entry.id   AF-A0A1M5HR03-F1
#
_cell.length_a   1.000
_cell.length_b   1.000
_cell.length_c   1.000
_cell.angle_alpha   90.00
_cell.angle_beta   90.00
_cell.angle_gamma   90.00
#
_symmetry.space_group_name_H-M   'P 1'
#
loop_
_entity.id
_entity.type
_entity.pdbx_description
1 polymer ?
#
loop_
_entity_poly.entity_id
_entity_poly.type
_entity_poly.pdbx_seq_one_letter_code
_entity_poly.pdbx_strand_id
1 'polypeptide(L)'
;MQKNKDAIVWGITPPGAFLEEKLQEMGLDVNDFAARIGYTPKTVNEILKGKCSITIEVAHSLDYATGIPVSFWLNAQKGYEEELMRLQVKEAVKNQAGWRKFFPIGELNPRTWIKDFNNKEDGVSPILKFFGVASPKAWENYYYKNRLKVAFRISLAETEDPYAASVWMRRGEILADEIKMEKQNDKKVRSAIKKAMPQFVELAKKDVAAWEDLRRKKALPKPKVGEDFIDDGMHKLQELGAKLGIKVLYAQNFKSAPIHGMARWYKDIPVIQLHDRFKDRNAFWFTFFHELGHIVLHGKKDIFIKNVYYGNKNQQKDDEANAFAQKYMTQAGLEV
;
A
#
# COMPACT_ATOMS: atom_id res chain seq x y z
N MET A 1 -22.38 9.75 17.85
CA MET A 1 -23.28 8.93 17.02
C MET A 1 -23.63 7.67 17.80
N GLN A 2 -24.70 7.74 18.59
CA GLN A 2 -25.27 6.60 19.31
C GLN A 2 -26.36 6.03 18.39
N LYS A 3 -26.13 4.91 17.71
CA LYS A 3 -27.19 4.19 16.98
C LYS A 3 -27.15 2.72 17.33
N ASN A 4 -28.27 2.26 17.92
CA ASN A 4 -28.74 0.90 18.15
C ASN A 4 -27.70 -0.19 18.43
N LYS A 5 -27.45 -0.44 19.72
CA LYS A 5 -26.82 -1.67 20.22
C LYS A 5 -27.82 -2.83 20.44
N ASP A 6 -29.10 -2.63 20.18
CA ASP A 6 -30.15 -3.61 20.51
C ASP A 6 -30.60 -4.48 19.31
N ALA A 7 -29.84 -4.48 18.22
CA ALA A 7 -29.99 -5.53 17.22
C ALA A 7 -29.30 -6.78 17.78
N ILE A 8 -30.07 -7.69 18.35
CA ILE A 8 -29.66 -9.10 18.46
C ILE A 8 -29.32 -9.52 17.03
N VAL A 9 -28.04 -9.50 16.70
CA VAL A 9 -27.59 -9.98 15.41
C VAL A 9 -27.74 -11.50 15.48
N TRP A 10 -28.71 -12.02 14.72
CA TRP A 10 -28.96 -13.45 14.60
C TRP A 10 -27.64 -14.20 14.41
N GLY A 11 -27.28 -15.05 15.38
CA GLY A 11 -26.06 -15.87 15.37
C GLY A 11 -24.87 -15.36 16.20
N ILE A 12 -24.97 -14.22 16.88
CA ILE A 12 -23.91 -13.72 17.78
C ILE A 12 -24.34 -13.82 19.23
N THR A 13 -23.68 -14.69 20.00
CA THR A 13 -23.94 -14.88 21.43
C THR A 13 -23.00 -14.00 22.27
N PRO A 14 -23.50 -12.99 23.00
CA PRO A 14 -22.68 -12.23 23.94
C PRO A 14 -22.28 -13.10 25.14
N PRO A 15 -21.13 -12.82 25.79
CA PRO A 15 -20.69 -13.55 26.98
C PRO A 15 -21.74 -13.52 28.10
N GLY A 16 -22.49 -12.42 28.20
CA GLY A 16 -23.59 -12.24 29.13
C GLY A 16 -24.69 -13.29 29.01
N ALA A 17 -24.91 -13.88 27.84
CA ALA A 17 -25.92 -14.94 27.67
C ALA A 17 -25.50 -16.25 28.36
N PHE A 18 -24.22 -16.62 28.30
CA PHE A 18 -23.70 -17.78 29.04
C PHE A 18 -23.75 -17.55 30.55
N LEU A 19 -23.51 -16.31 30.98
CA LEU A 19 -23.66 -15.95 32.39
C LEU A 19 -25.13 -16.04 32.82
N GLU A 20 -26.07 -15.55 32.01
CA GLU A 20 -27.50 -15.64 32.30
C GLU A 20 -27.96 -17.10 32.50
N GLU A 21 -27.57 -17.99 31.59
CA GLU A 21 -27.83 -19.43 31.70
C GLU A 21 -27.23 -20.02 32.97
N LYS A 22 -25.99 -19.64 33.31
CA LYS A 22 -25.32 -20.13 34.52
C LYS A 22 -25.97 -19.64 35.81
N LEU A 23 -26.46 -18.40 35.84
CA LEU A 23 -27.20 -17.87 37.00
C LEU A 23 -28.51 -18.62 37.22
N GLN A 24 -29.21 -18.97 36.15
CA GLN A 24 -30.42 -19.78 36.21
C GLN A 24 -30.12 -21.19 36.74
N GLU A 25 -29.05 -21.83 36.26
CA GLU A 25 -28.60 -23.15 36.76
C GLU A 25 -28.26 -23.12 38.25
N MET A 26 -27.60 -22.04 38.71
CA MET A 26 -27.23 -21.85 40.12
C MET A 26 -28.41 -21.41 41.01
N GLY A 27 -29.55 -21.04 40.42
CA GLY A 27 -30.70 -20.48 41.14
C GLY A 27 -30.40 -19.14 41.83
N LEU A 28 -29.47 -18.33 41.28
CA LEU A 28 -29.06 -17.05 41.86
C LEU A 28 -29.69 -15.88 41.14
N ASP A 29 -30.09 -14.87 41.91
CA ASP A 29 -30.46 -13.57 41.33
C ASP A 29 -29.21 -12.70 41.08
N VAL A 30 -29.41 -11.60 40.35
CA VAL A 30 -28.33 -10.69 39.96
C VAL A 30 -27.70 -9.98 41.17
N ASN A 31 -28.46 -9.73 42.24
CA ASN A 31 -27.94 -9.04 43.42
C ASN A 31 -27.01 -9.95 44.21
N ASP A 32 -27.44 -11.19 44.46
CA ASP A 32 -26.67 -12.20 45.16
C ASP A 32 -25.40 -12.53 44.40
N PHE A 33 -25.50 -12.69 43.07
CA PHE A 33 -24.33 -12.94 42.26
C PHE A 33 -23.35 -11.77 42.26
N ALA A 34 -23.84 -10.53 42.11
CA ALA A 34 -23.01 -9.34 42.17
C ALA A 34 -22.21 -9.23 43.48
N ALA A 35 -22.86 -9.54 44.61
CA ALA A 35 -22.20 -9.60 45.91
C ALA A 35 -21.08 -10.67 45.95
N ARG A 36 -21.31 -11.86 45.37
CA ARG A 36 -20.30 -12.94 45.31
C ARG A 36 -19.06 -12.59 44.52
N ILE A 37 -19.22 -11.87 43.41
CA ILE A 37 -18.09 -11.51 42.53
C ILE A 37 -17.42 -10.18 42.90
N GLY A 38 -17.96 -9.46 43.89
CA GLY A 38 -17.43 -8.16 44.34
C GLY A 38 -17.75 -7.00 43.39
N TYR A 39 -18.88 -7.07 42.67
CA TYR A 39 -19.32 -6.03 41.74
C TYR A 39 -20.72 -5.51 42.11
N THR A 40 -21.16 -4.44 41.43
CA THR A 40 -22.52 -3.91 41.62
C THR A 40 -23.53 -4.70 40.79
N PRO A 41 -24.81 -4.80 41.22
CA PRO A 41 -25.87 -5.39 40.41
C PRO A 41 -26.03 -4.69 39.06
N LYS A 42 -25.71 -3.39 38.99
CA LYS A 42 -25.66 -2.63 37.73
C LYS A 42 -24.59 -3.18 36.80
N THR A 43 -23.38 -3.44 37.28
CA THR A 43 -22.29 -4.00 36.48
C THR A 43 -22.69 -5.37 35.92
N VAL A 44 -23.22 -6.26 36.75
CA VAL A 44 -23.68 -7.59 36.30
C VAL A 44 -24.77 -7.46 35.23
N ASN A 45 -25.77 -6.61 35.44
CA ASN A 45 -26.80 -6.34 34.43
C ASN A 45 -26.23 -5.83 33.10
N GLU A 46 -25.21 -4.98 33.12
CA GLU A 46 -24.57 -4.48 31.90
C GLU A 46 -23.71 -5.57 31.21
N ILE A 47 -23.14 -6.51 31.96
CA ILE A 47 -22.47 -7.71 31.40
C ILE A 47 -23.51 -8.61 30.71
N LEU A 48 -24.63 -8.91 31.38
CA LEU A 48 -25.73 -9.72 30.83
C LEU A 48 -26.25 -9.13 29.52
N LYS A 49 -26.36 -7.79 29.45
CA LYS A 49 -26.81 -7.06 28.25
C LYS A 49 -25.72 -6.86 27.18
N GLY A 50 -24.50 -7.37 27.38
CA GLY A 50 -23.37 -7.19 26.45
C GLY A 50 -22.91 -5.72 26.31
N LYS A 51 -23.24 -4.86 27.29
CA LYS A 51 -22.86 -3.44 27.31
C LYS A 51 -21.56 -3.19 28.05
N CYS A 52 -21.17 -4.10 28.93
CA CYS A 52 -19.89 -4.11 29.64
C CYS A 52 -19.06 -5.31 29.16
N SER A 53 -17.84 -5.07 28.67
CA SER A 53 -16.91 -6.13 28.29
C SER A 53 -16.37 -6.85 29.52
N ILE A 54 -16.24 -8.17 29.43
CA ILE A 54 -15.55 -8.98 30.45
C ILE A 54 -14.04 -8.75 30.32
N THR A 55 -13.47 -8.03 31.29
CA THR A 55 -12.00 -7.89 31.42
C THR A 55 -11.40 -9.15 32.04
N ILE A 56 -10.07 -9.22 32.09
CA ILE A 56 -9.36 -10.31 32.77
C ILE A 56 -9.76 -10.37 34.26
N GLU A 57 -9.90 -9.23 34.94
CA GLU A 57 -10.33 -9.22 36.35
C GLU A 57 -11.75 -9.77 36.51
N VAL A 58 -12.68 -9.31 35.66
CA VAL A 58 -14.06 -9.80 35.70
C VAL A 58 -14.09 -11.31 35.41
N ALA A 59 -13.31 -11.79 34.45
CA ALA A 59 -13.25 -13.22 34.12
C ALA A 59 -12.71 -14.07 35.29
N HIS A 60 -11.74 -13.57 36.07
CA HIS A 60 -11.30 -14.23 37.30
C HIS A 60 -12.40 -14.27 38.35
N SER A 61 -13.12 -13.16 38.57
CA SER A 61 -14.23 -13.16 39.53
C SER A 61 -15.36 -14.09 39.10
N LEU A 62 -15.66 -14.16 37.80
CA LEU A 62 -16.63 -15.11 37.25
C LEU A 62 -16.18 -16.55 37.42
N ASP A 63 -14.90 -16.86 37.19
CA ASP A 63 -14.35 -18.21 37.42
C ASP A 63 -14.55 -18.64 38.88
N TYR A 64 -14.13 -17.81 39.84
CA TYR A 64 -14.33 -18.12 41.26
C TYR A 64 -15.80 -18.34 41.64
N ALA A 65 -16.73 -17.60 41.05
CA ALA A 65 -18.15 -17.70 41.40
C ALA A 65 -18.91 -18.79 40.63
N THR A 66 -18.50 -19.13 39.40
CA THR A 66 -19.23 -20.03 38.50
C THR A 66 -18.55 -21.38 38.28
N GLY A 67 -17.26 -21.49 38.60
CA GLY A 67 -16.41 -22.63 38.25
C GLY A 67 -16.10 -22.75 36.76
N ILE A 68 -16.50 -21.75 35.95
CA ILE A 68 -16.23 -21.72 34.51
C ILE A 68 -14.88 -21.05 34.29
N PRO A 69 -13.90 -21.71 33.66
CA PRO A 69 -12.53 -21.20 33.55
C PRO A 69 -12.44 -19.80 32.94
N VAL A 70 -11.51 -18.98 33.44
CA VAL A 70 -11.21 -17.63 32.90
C VAL A 70 -11.08 -17.62 31.37
N SER A 71 -10.42 -18.64 30.80
CA SER A 71 -10.19 -18.75 29.36
C SER A 71 -11.49 -18.84 28.55
N PHE A 72 -12.53 -19.48 29.09
CA PHE A 72 -13.83 -19.56 28.43
C PHE A 72 -14.44 -18.16 28.27
N TRP A 73 -14.49 -17.38 29.36
CA TRP A 73 -15.06 -16.03 29.35
C TRP A 73 -14.32 -15.08 28.42
N LEU A 74 -12.99 -15.12 28.44
CA LEU A 74 -12.17 -14.30 27.55
C LEU A 74 -12.33 -14.69 26.08
N ASN A 75 -12.44 -16.00 25.77
CA ASN A 75 -12.68 -16.47 24.42
C ASN A 75 -14.08 -16.09 23.92
N ALA A 76 -15.10 -16.19 24.77
CA ALA A 76 -16.45 -15.75 24.45
C ALA A 76 -16.48 -14.23 24.19
N GLN A 77 -15.81 -13.43 25.03
CA GLN A 77 -15.72 -11.97 24.84
C GLN A 77 -15.01 -11.62 23.54
N LYS A 78 -13.86 -12.25 23.28
CA LYS A 78 -13.11 -12.07 22.05
C LYS A 78 -13.96 -12.40 20.82
N GLY A 79 -14.60 -13.57 20.79
CA GLY A 79 -15.43 -14.00 19.67
C GLY A 79 -16.60 -13.06 19.41
N TYR A 80 -17.26 -12.59 20.49
CA TYR A 80 -18.33 -11.61 20.40
C TYR A 80 -17.87 -10.27 19.80
N GLU A 81 -16.77 -9.71 20.30
CA GLU A 81 -16.23 -8.44 19.82
C GLU A 81 -15.72 -8.52 18.38
N GLU A 82 -15.05 -9.62 18.01
CA GLU A 82 -14.58 -9.86 16.64
C GLU A 82 -15.74 -9.86 15.64
N GLU A 83 -16.83 -10.56 15.94
CA GLU A 83 -17.97 -10.65 15.03
C GLU A 83 -18.77 -9.34 14.97
N LEU A 84 -18.95 -8.65 16.11
CA LEU A 84 -19.57 -7.32 16.13
C LEU A 84 -18.77 -6.33 15.28
N MET A 85 -17.44 -6.32 15.42
CA MET A 85 -16.57 -5.47 14.62
C MET A 85 -16.62 -5.84 13.13
N ARG A 86 -16.64 -7.13 12.80
CA ARG A 86 -16.79 -7.62 11.43
C ARG A 86 -18.05 -7.08 10.77
N LEU A 87 -19.18 -7.08 11.47
CA LEU A 87 -20.43 -6.54 10.97
C LEU A 87 -20.39 -5.03 10.77
N GLN A 88 -19.84 -4.29 11.75
CA GLN A 88 -19.66 -2.84 11.63
C GLN A 88 -18.79 -2.46 10.43
N VAL A 89 -17.69 -3.18 10.22
CA VAL A 89 -16.83 -3.00 9.05
C VAL A 89 -17.58 -3.30 7.77
N LYS A 90 -18.33 -4.42 7.71
CA LYS A 90 -19.12 -4.80 6.54
C LYS A 90 -20.16 -3.74 6.18
N GLU A 91 -20.85 -3.17 7.18
CA GLU A 91 -21.81 -2.09 6.97
C GLU A 91 -21.14 -0.78 6.51
N ALA A 92 -20.03 -0.40 7.14
CA ALA A 92 -19.26 0.77 6.76
C ALA A 92 -18.74 0.67 5.31
N VAL A 93 -18.25 -0.52 4.91
CA VAL A 93 -17.82 -0.83 3.55
C VAL A 93 -18.99 -0.75 2.56
N LYS A 94 -20.16 -1.31 2.90
CA LYS A 94 -21.36 -1.25 2.05
C LYS A 94 -21.76 0.19 1.76
N ASN A 95 -21.70 1.06 2.77
CA ASN A 95 -21.99 2.49 2.63
C ASN A 95 -20.93 3.26 1.81
N GLN A 96 -19.78 2.64 1.55
CA GLN A 96 -18.66 3.21 0.79
C GLN A 96 -18.43 2.52 -0.55
N ALA A 97 -19.34 1.64 -0.99
CA ALA A 97 -19.20 0.87 -2.22
C ALA A 97 -18.99 1.74 -3.49
N GLY A 98 -19.46 3.00 -3.46
CA GLY A 98 -19.20 3.98 -4.52
C GLY A 98 -17.72 4.35 -4.68
N TRP A 99 -16.93 4.31 -3.61
CA TRP A 99 -15.52 4.71 -3.63
C TRP A 99 -14.67 3.82 -4.55
N ARG A 100 -14.98 2.52 -4.61
CA ARG A 100 -14.35 1.58 -5.55
C ARG A 100 -14.39 2.09 -6.99
N LYS A 101 -15.49 2.73 -7.40
CA LYS A 101 -15.71 3.14 -8.80
C LYS A 101 -14.75 4.21 -9.29
N PHE A 102 -14.05 4.91 -8.40
CA PHE A 102 -13.04 5.89 -8.78
C PHE A 102 -11.71 5.26 -9.22
N PHE A 103 -11.45 4.00 -8.87
CA PHE A 103 -10.22 3.31 -9.29
C PHE A 103 -10.35 2.78 -10.73
N PRO A 104 -9.23 2.62 -11.46
CA PRO A 104 -9.22 2.07 -12.82
C PRO A 104 -9.46 0.54 -12.81
N ILE A 105 -10.67 0.11 -12.45
CA ILE A 105 -11.03 -1.32 -12.24
C ILE A 105 -10.69 -2.19 -13.45
N GLY A 106 -10.99 -1.70 -14.66
CA GLY A 106 -10.73 -2.43 -15.91
C GLY A 106 -9.25 -2.69 -16.17
N GLU A 107 -8.37 -1.82 -15.68
CA GLU A 107 -6.91 -1.96 -15.82
C GLU A 107 -6.28 -2.71 -14.63
N LEU A 108 -6.90 -2.64 -13.45
CA LEU A 108 -6.46 -3.37 -12.26
C LEU A 108 -6.77 -4.86 -12.30
N ASN A 109 -7.92 -5.23 -12.88
CA ASN A 109 -8.35 -6.62 -12.94
C ASN A 109 -7.32 -7.55 -13.62
N PRO A 110 -6.81 -7.23 -14.81
CA PRO A 110 -5.79 -8.07 -15.45
C PRO A 110 -4.48 -8.15 -14.67
N ARG A 111 -4.17 -7.14 -13.84
CA ARG A 111 -2.90 -7.03 -13.11
C ARG A 111 -2.73 -8.00 -11.97
N THR A 112 -3.84 -8.48 -11.39
CA THR A 112 -3.83 -9.34 -10.20
C THR A 112 -3.08 -8.76 -8.98
N TRP A 113 -2.73 -7.46 -9.00
CA TRP A 113 -1.99 -6.79 -7.92
C TRP A 113 -2.77 -6.73 -6.60
N ILE A 114 -4.10 -6.79 -6.67
CA ILE A 114 -4.99 -6.77 -5.51
C ILE A 114 -5.64 -8.15 -5.38
N LYS A 115 -5.28 -8.87 -4.32
CA LYS A 115 -5.89 -10.16 -3.99
C LYS A 115 -7.38 -9.98 -3.67
N ASP A 116 -8.21 -10.90 -4.15
CA ASP A 116 -9.67 -10.92 -3.94
C ASP A 116 -10.39 -9.65 -4.41
N PHE A 117 -9.82 -8.94 -5.39
CA PHE A 117 -10.33 -7.64 -5.83
C PHE A 117 -11.78 -7.69 -6.31
N ASN A 118 -12.25 -8.76 -6.94
CA ASN A 118 -13.64 -8.88 -7.42
C ASN A 118 -14.60 -9.57 -6.44
N ASN A 119 -14.30 -9.53 -5.13
CA ASN A 119 -15.21 -10.04 -4.11
C ASN A 119 -16.57 -9.31 -4.20
N LYS A 120 -17.63 -10.08 -4.46
CA LYS A 120 -19.01 -9.58 -4.62
C LYS A 120 -19.64 -9.11 -3.31
N GLU A 121 -19.20 -9.66 -2.18
CA GLU A 121 -19.66 -9.30 -0.85
C GLU A 121 -18.90 -8.09 -0.28
N ASP A 122 -17.66 -7.89 -0.72
CA ASP A 122 -16.77 -6.84 -0.23
C ASP A 122 -15.89 -6.26 -1.35
N GLY A 123 -16.36 -5.17 -1.93
CA GLY A 123 -15.65 -4.49 -3.00
C GLY A 123 -14.57 -3.50 -2.54
N VAL A 124 -14.41 -3.23 -1.24
CA VAL A 124 -13.60 -2.11 -0.72
C VAL A 124 -12.42 -2.59 0.11
N SER A 125 -12.60 -3.59 0.99
CA SER A 125 -11.52 -4.07 1.86
C SER A 125 -10.29 -4.58 1.11
N PRO A 126 -10.41 -5.28 -0.04
CA PRO A 126 -9.23 -5.63 -0.85
C PRO A 126 -8.37 -4.41 -1.22
N ILE A 127 -9.03 -3.29 -1.57
CA ILE A 127 -8.37 -2.03 -1.95
C ILE A 127 -7.71 -1.40 -0.71
N LEU A 128 -8.43 -1.34 0.41
CA LEU A 128 -7.89 -0.83 1.68
C LEU A 128 -6.66 -1.62 2.14
N LYS A 129 -6.71 -2.96 2.04
CA LYS A 129 -5.58 -3.86 2.34
C LYS A 129 -4.39 -3.61 1.40
N PHE A 130 -4.65 -3.47 0.10
CA PHE A 130 -3.60 -3.14 -0.87
C PHE A 130 -2.87 -1.84 -0.50
N PHE A 131 -3.62 -0.79 -0.15
CA PHE A 131 -3.05 0.49 0.30
C PHE A 131 -2.49 0.47 1.73
N GLY A 132 -2.84 -0.50 2.56
CA GLY A 132 -2.45 -0.53 3.96
C GLY A 132 -3.11 0.58 4.80
N VAL A 133 -4.35 0.97 4.47
CA VAL A 133 -5.09 2.05 5.13
C VAL A 133 -6.41 1.56 5.71
N ALA A 134 -6.87 2.20 6.80
CA ALA A 134 -8.05 1.74 7.53
C ALA A 134 -9.39 2.14 6.89
N SER A 135 -9.42 3.14 5.99
CA SER A 135 -10.66 3.61 5.35
C SER A 135 -10.39 4.47 4.10
N PRO A 136 -11.39 4.70 3.23
CA PRO A 136 -11.33 5.68 2.13
C PRO A 136 -10.95 7.08 2.60
N LYS A 137 -11.39 7.48 3.80
CA LYS A 137 -11.01 8.77 4.37
C LYS A 137 -9.54 8.82 4.75
N ALA A 138 -8.99 7.72 5.26
CA ALA A 138 -7.56 7.61 5.52
C ALA A 138 -6.76 7.66 4.21
N TRP A 139 -7.22 6.98 3.15
CA TRP A 139 -6.65 7.10 1.80
C TRP A 139 -6.67 8.56 1.32
N GLU A 140 -7.81 9.25 1.42
CA GLU A 140 -7.96 10.64 0.98
C GLU A 140 -6.99 11.56 1.75
N ASN A 141 -6.83 11.36 3.05
CA ASN A 141 -5.92 12.16 3.86
C ASN A 141 -4.44 11.89 3.55
N TYR A 142 -4.09 10.63 3.26
CA TYR A 142 -2.73 10.19 3.01
C TYR A 142 -2.27 10.49 1.57
N TYR A 143 -3.00 9.99 0.57
CA TYR A 143 -2.63 10.09 -0.85
C TYR A 143 -3.15 11.37 -1.51
N TYR A 144 -4.42 11.75 -1.26
CA TYR A 144 -5.04 12.86 -1.99
C TYR A 144 -4.70 14.23 -1.40
N LYS A 145 -4.83 14.39 -0.08
CA LYS A 145 -4.60 15.66 0.64
C LYS A 145 -3.17 15.82 1.17
N ASN A 146 -2.38 14.76 1.15
CA ASN A 146 -0.99 14.73 1.57
C ASN A 146 -0.73 15.37 2.96
N ARG A 147 -1.41 14.89 4.01
CA ARG A 147 -1.27 15.45 5.38
C ARG A 147 0.01 15.06 6.13
N LEU A 148 0.98 14.36 5.53
CA LEU A 148 2.23 13.94 6.20
C LEU A 148 3.47 14.65 5.67
N LYS A 149 4.16 15.36 6.58
CA LYS A 149 5.12 16.43 6.32
C LYS A 149 6.55 16.05 5.88
N VAL A 150 6.94 14.77 5.75
CA VAL A 150 8.40 14.45 5.70
C VAL A 150 8.85 13.45 4.64
N ALA A 151 8.02 12.50 4.20
CA ALA A 151 8.42 11.51 3.18
C ALA A 151 7.74 11.67 1.83
N PHE A 152 6.67 12.47 1.73
CA PHE A 152 5.89 12.66 0.50
C PHE A 152 5.53 14.14 0.38
N ARG A 153 6.16 14.87 -0.54
CA ARG A 153 5.85 16.29 -0.82
C ARG A 153 4.97 16.46 -2.06
N ILE A 154 4.24 15.41 -2.42
CA ILE A 154 3.42 15.38 -3.63
C ILE A 154 1.98 15.15 -3.22
N SER A 155 1.14 16.14 -3.48
CA SER A 155 -0.31 15.99 -3.46
C SER A 155 -0.75 15.39 -4.79
N LEU A 156 -1.60 14.36 -4.77
CA LEU A 156 -2.20 13.83 -5.99
C LEU A 156 -3.37 14.71 -6.51
N ALA A 157 -3.72 15.79 -5.81
CA ALA A 157 -4.79 16.68 -6.23
C ALA A 157 -4.53 17.37 -7.59
N GLU A 158 -3.26 17.46 -8.01
CA GLU A 158 -2.83 18.11 -9.26
C GLU A 158 -2.69 17.13 -10.44
N THR A 159 -3.08 15.87 -10.25
CA THR A 159 -2.94 14.77 -11.22
C THR A 159 -4.25 14.51 -11.95
N GLU A 160 -4.18 14.13 -13.23
CA GLU A 160 -5.38 13.83 -14.03
C GLU A 160 -6.24 12.71 -13.42
N ASP A 161 -5.59 11.64 -12.94
CA ASP A 161 -6.25 10.53 -12.24
C ASP A 161 -5.49 10.19 -10.93
N PRO A 162 -5.87 10.78 -9.79
CA PRO A 162 -5.22 10.53 -8.51
C PRO A 162 -5.39 9.09 -8.02
N TYR A 163 -6.47 8.41 -8.43
CA TYR A 163 -6.74 7.05 -8.01
C TYR A 163 -5.78 6.09 -8.71
N ALA A 164 -5.67 6.17 -10.04
CA ALA A 164 -4.71 5.38 -10.80
C ALA A 164 -3.25 5.68 -10.40
N ALA A 165 -2.90 6.97 -10.25
CA ALA A 165 -1.58 7.38 -9.80
C ALA A 165 -1.23 6.78 -8.43
N SER A 166 -2.16 6.84 -7.46
CA SER A 166 -1.94 6.26 -6.13
C SER A 166 -1.71 4.75 -6.17
N VAL A 167 -2.41 4.02 -7.05
CA VAL A 167 -2.22 2.57 -7.18
C VAL A 167 -0.84 2.26 -7.74
N TRP A 168 -0.41 2.98 -8.79
CA TRP A 168 0.92 2.78 -9.36
C TRP A 168 2.03 3.07 -8.34
N MET A 169 1.88 4.14 -7.56
CA MET A 169 2.81 4.46 -6.47
C MET A 169 2.87 3.36 -5.42
N ARG A 170 1.70 2.92 -4.93
CA ARG A 170 1.60 1.87 -3.92
C ARG A 170 2.19 0.56 -4.41
N ARG A 171 1.98 0.19 -5.67
CA ARG A 171 2.61 -0.98 -6.29
C ARG A 171 4.14 -0.91 -6.18
N GLY A 172 4.73 0.25 -6.45
CA GLY A 172 6.17 0.44 -6.29
C GLY A 172 6.64 0.34 -4.84
N GLU A 173 5.85 0.78 -3.85
CA GLU A 173 6.19 0.59 -2.43
C GLU A 173 6.21 -0.91 -2.06
N ILE A 174 5.21 -1.67 -2.52
CA ILE A 174 5.14 -3.12 -2.29
C ILE A 174 6.35 -3.82 -2.92
N LEU A 175 6.64 -3.52 -4.19
CA LEU A 175 7.81 -4.07 -4.89
C LEU A 175 9.13 -3.65 -4.23
N ALA A 176 9.23 -2.42 -3.73
CA ALA A 176 10.41 -1.98 -2.99
C ALA A 176 10.59 -2.78 -1.71
N ASP A 177 9.52 -3.09 -0.98
CA ASP A 177 9.57 -3.86 0.27
C ASP A 177 9.95 -5.33 0.06
N GLU A 178 9.66 -5.91 -1.11
CA GLU A 178 10.09 -7.27 -1.48
C GLU A 178 11.61 -7.38 -1.69
N ILE A 179 12.27 -6.29 -2.09
CA ILE A 179 13.73 -6.26 -2.30
C ILE A 179 14.44 -5.95 -0.98
N LYS A 180 15.15 -6.94 -0.43
CA LYS A 180 15.99 -6.75 0.76
C LYS A 180 17.22 -5.92 0.41
N MET A 181 17.39 -4.79 1.07
CA MET A 181 18.54 -3.89 0.89
C MET A 181 18.72 -3.04 2.15
N GLU A 182 19.97 -2.83 2.56
CA GLU A 182 20.29 -1.98 3.69
C GLU A 182 20.05 -0.49 3.39
N LYS A 183 19.84 0.29 4.44
CA LYS A 183 19.67 1.74 4.35
C LYS A 183 20.91 2.38 3.72
N GLN A 184 20.69 3.33 2.82
CA GLN A 184 21.76 3.97 2.08
C GLN A 184 22.12 5.33 2.67
N ASN A 185 23.41 5.63 2.71
CA ASN A 185 23.89 6.97 2.95
C ASN A 185 23.84 7.78 1.65
N ASP A 186 23.04 8.85 1.62
CA ASP A 186 22.85 9.78 0.49
C ASP A 186 24.16 10.12 -0.25
N LYS A 187 25.17 10.62 0.47
CA LYS A 187 26.43 11.03 -0.15
C LYS A 187 27.20 9.84 -0.72
N LYS A 188 27.25 8.71 -0.01
CA LYS A 188 27.97 7.51 -0.45
C LYS A 188 27.33 6.90 -1.70
N VAL A 189 26.00 6.71 -1.69
CA VAL A 189 25.30 6.11 -2.84
C VAL A 189 25.42 7.00 -4.08
N ARG A 190 25.25 8.32 -3.94
CA ARG A 190 25.43 9.25 -5.07
C ARG A 190 26.85 9.23 -5.62
N SER A 191 27.86 9.14 -4.75
CA SER A 191 29.26 9.00 -5.19
C SER A 191 29.48 7.69 -5.94
N ALA A 192 28.93 6.58 -5.45
CA ALA A 192 29.01 5.27 -6.11
C ALA A 192 28.34 5.30 -7.50
N ILE A 193 27.14 5.88 -7.61
CA ILE A 193 26.43 6.05 -8.88
C ILE A 193 27.25 6.88 -9.87
N LYS A 194 27.81 8.01 -9.44
CA LYS A 194 28.65 8.86 -10.30
C LYS A 194 29.86 8.10 -10.84
N LYS A 195 30.51 7.26 -10.01
CA LYS A 195 31.64 6.43 -10.42
C LYS A 195 31.22 5.30 -11.38
N ALA A 196 30.04 4.73 -11.17
CA ALA A 196 29.50 3.65 -12.00
C ALA A 196 28.78 4.14 -13.27
N MET A 197 28.71 5.45 -13.51
CA MET A 197 28.02 6.02 -14.67
C MET A 197 28.45 5.43 -16.03
N PRO A 198 29.75 5.16 -16.29
CA PRO A 198 30.14 4.47 -17.52
C PRO A 198 29.49 3.09 -17.71
N GLN A 199 29.19 2.38 -16.62
CA GLN A 199 28.52 1.07 -16.69
C GLN A 199 27.05 1.22 -17.11
N PHE A 200 26.36 2.26 -16.63
CA PHE A 200 24.99 2.56 -17.08
C PHE A 200 24.95 2.97 -18.56
N VAL A 201 25.89 3.81 -18.99
CA VAL A 201 26.03 4.23 -20.40
C VAL A 201 26.25 3.02 -21.30
N GLU A 202 27.17 2.13 -20.93
CA GLU A 202 27.47 0.92 -21.69
C GLU A 202 26.28 -0.07 -21.71
N LEU A 203 25.56 -0.20 -20.59
CA LEU A 203 24.35 -1.01 -20.51
C LEU A 203 23.26 -0.45 -21.44
N ALA A 204 23.03 0.86 -21.42
CA ALA A 204 22.05 1.53 -22.28
C ALA A 204 22.33 1.30 -23.76
N LYS A 205 23.58 1.50 -24.17
CA LYS A 205 24.03 1.26 -25.55
C LYS A 205 23.76 -0.18 -26.01
N LYS A 206 24.15 -1.16 -25.20
CA LYS A 206 23.96 -2.59 -25.53
C LYS A 206 22.49 -2.97 -25.58
N ASP A 207 21.71 -2.47 -24.63
CA ASP A 207 20.29 -2.78 -24.53
C ASP A 207 19.47 -2.20 -25.69
N VAL A 208 19.70 -0.93 -26.07
CA VAL A 208 19.04 -0.34 -27.26
C VAL A 208 19.42 -1.09 -28.53
N ALA A 209 20.70 -1.45 -28.70
CA ALA A 209 21.13 -2.22 -29.86
C ALA A 209 20.45 -3.60 -29.94
N ALA A 210 20.33 -4.29 -28.81
CA ALA A 210 19.61 -5.57 -28.72
C ALA A 210 18.11 -5.41 -29.01
N TRP A 211 17.50 -4.35 -28.49
CA TRP A 211 16.08 -4.04 -28.73
C TRP A 211 15.79 -3.75 -30.21
N GLU A 212 16.64 -2.98 -30.88
CA GLU A 212 16.52 -2.69 -32.31
C GLU A 212 16.73 -3.92 -33.19
N ASP A 213 17.62 -4.83 -32.81
CA ASP A 213 17.75 -6.14 -33.49
C ASP A 213 16.46 -6.96 -33.38
N LEU A 214 15.87 -7.07 -32.18
CA LEU A 214 14.58 -7.73 -31.98
C LEU A 214 13.45 -7.06 -32.79
N ARG A 215 13.45 -5.72 -32.85
CA ARG A 215 12.50 -4.95 -33.65
C ARG A 215 12.61 -5.26 -35.14
N ARG A 216 13.83 -5.28 -35.70
CA ARG A 216 14.08 -5.63 -37.10
C ARG A 216 13.64 -7.05 -37.42
N LYS A 217 13.86 -7.98 -36.49
CA LYS A 217 13.43 -9.39 -36.58
C LYS A 217 11.93 -9.60 -36.31
N LYS A 218 11.16 -8.55 -36.00
CA LYS A 218 9.75 -8.62 -35.58
C LYS A 218 9.53 -9.56 -34.38
N ALA A 219 10.52 -9.66 -33.51
CA ALA A 219 10.58 -10.56 -32.37
C ALA A 219 10.44 -9.84 -31.01
N LEU A 220 9.97 -8.59 -31.02
CA LEU A 220 9.73 -7.83 -29.78
C LEU A 220 8.71 -8.54 -28.88
N PRO A 221 8.94 -8.57 -27.56
CA PRO A 221 8.01 -9.14 -26.62
C PRO A 221 6.67 -8.39 -26.65
N LYS A 222 5.58 -9.15 -26.54
CA LYS A 222 4.21 -8.64 -26.48
C LYS A 222 3.57 -9.07 -25.17
N PRO A 223 3.97 -8.46 -24.04
CA PRO A 223 3.44 -8.85 -22.75
C PRO A 223 1.94 -8.64 -22.70
N LYS A 224 1.24 -9.55 -22.02
CA LYS A 224 -0.20 -9.47 -21.88
C LYS A 224 -0.56 -8.28 -21.00
N VAL A 225 -1.74 -7.72 -21.24
CA VAL A 225 -2.30 -6.70 -20.35
C VAL A 225 -2.40 -7.31 -18.96
N GLY A 226 -1.80 -6.66 -17.97
CA GLY A 226 -1.80 -7.14 -16.61
C GLY A 226 -0.54 -7.87 -16.16
N GLU A 227 0.30 -8.32 -17.08
CA GLU A 227 1.51 -9.06 -16.75
C GLU A 227 2.70 -8.09 -16.63
N ASP A 228 3.27 -7.95 -15.43
CA ASP A 228 4.54 -7.27 -15.27
C ASP A 228 5.60 -8.11 -16.01
N PHE A 229 6.15 -7.57 -17.10
CA PHE A 229 7.16 -8.22 -17.92
C PHE A 229 8.49 -7.51 -17.76
N ILE A 230 9.49 -8.25 -17.30
CA ILE A 230 10.85 -7.78 -17.10
C ILE A 230 11.71 -8.46 -18.16
N ASP A 231 12.18 -7.68 -19.13
CA ASP A 231 13.15 -8.17 -20.11
C ASP A 231 14.58 -8.19 -19.55
N ASP A 232 15.50 -8.74 -20.35
CA ASP A 232 16.93 -8.86 -20.00
C ASP A 232 17.59 -7.51 -19.70
N GLY A 233 17.24 -6.45 -20.45
CA GLY A 233 17.77 -5.11 -20.23
C GLY A 233 17.34 -4.51 -18.89
N MET A 234 16.05 -4.61 -18.58
CA MET A 234 15.51 -4.18 -17.29
C MET A 234 16.10 -5.02 -16.16
N HIS A 235 16.23 -6.35 -16.32
CA HIS A 235 16.85 -7.19 -15.32
C HIS A 235 18.30 -6.78 -15.02
N LYS A 236 19.13 -6.57 -16.05
CA LYS A 236 20.51 -6.09 -15.90
C LYS A 236 20.58 -4.72 -15.24
N LEU A 237 19.63 -3.84 -15.55
CA LEU A 237 19.53 -2.53 -14.92
C LEU A 237 19.20 -2.65 -13.43
N GLN A 238 18.29 -3.56 -13.07
CA GLN A 238 17.96 -3.85 -11.67
C GLN A 238 19.16 -4.41 -10.90
N GLU A 239 19.93 -5.32 -11.50
CA GLU A 239 21.15 -5.86 -10.88
C GLU A 239 22.21 -4.78 -10.66
N LEU A 240 22.45 -3.93 -11.66
CA LEU A 240 23.40 -2.83 -11.54
C LEU A 240 22.94 -1.81 -10.48
N GLY A 241 21.65 -1.47 -10.47
CA GLY A 241 21.05 -0.66 -9.43
C GLY A 241 21.27 -1.26 -8.04
N ALA A 242 20.95 -2.54 -7.86
CA ALA A 242 21.06 -3.22 -6.57
C ALA A 242 22.50 -3.23 -6.03
N LYS A 243 23.49 -3.49 -6.90
CA LYS A 243 24.92 -3.43 -6.55
C LYS A 243 25.36 -2.05 -6.05
N LEU A 244 24.69 -1.00 -6.51
CA LEU A 244 24.98 0.40 -6.13
C LEU A 244 24.10 0.91 -4.99
N GLY A 245 23.20 0.09 -4.45
CA GLY A 245 22.27 0.50 -3.40
C GLY A 245 21.03 1.25 -3.92
N ILE A 246 20.63 1.05 -5.17
CA ILE A 246 19.40 1.60 -5.74
C ILE A 246 18.42 0.48 -6.04
N LYS A 247 17.15 0.66 -5.66
CA LYS A 247 16.08 -0.22 -6.14
C LYS A 247 15.52 0.33 -7.43
N VAL A 248 15.75 -0.36 -8.53
CA VAL A 248 15.09 -0.07 -9.81
C VAL A 248 13.89 -1.01 -9.95
N LEU A 249 12.70 -0.45 -10.16
CA LEU A 249 11.44 -1.19 -10.15
C LEU A 249 10.74 -1.05 -11.49
N TYR A 250 10.10 -2.12 -11.92
CA TYR A 250 9.18 -2.12 -13.04
C TYR A 250 7.75 -2.24 -12.53
N ALA A 251 6.83 -1.41 -13.04
CA ALA A 251 5.40 -1.65 -12.86
C ALA A 251 4.65 -1.16 -14.11
N GLN A 252 3.86 -2.02 -14.74
CA GLN A 252 3.03 -1.58 -15.88
C GLN A 252 2.14 -0.41 -15.45
N ASN A 253 2.10 0.63 -16.27
CA ASN A 253 1.33 1.82 -15.93
C ASN A 253 -0.16 1.74 -16.36
N PHE A 254 -0.95 2.70 -15.89
CA PHE A 254 -2.35 2.90 -16.26
C PHE A 254 -2.46 3.85 -17.45
N LYS A 255 -3.38 3.57 -18.37
CA LYS A 255 -3.70 4.48 -19.46
C LYS A 255 -4.28 5.79 -18.92
N SER A 256 -5.04 5.73 -17.82
CA SER A 256 -5.63 6.90 -17.18
C SER A 256 -4.64 7.77 -16.38
N ALA A 257 -3.43 7.27 -16.10
CA ALA A 257 -2.38 8.04 -15.43
C ALA A 257 -1.01 7.74 -16.06
N PRO A 258 -0.61 8.41 -17.15
CA PRO A 258 0.59 8.10 -17.93
C PRO A 258 1.92 8.53 -17.26
N ILE A 259 2.16 8.10 -16.02
CA ILE A 259 3.45 8.18 -15.33
C ILE A 259 4.52 7.32 -16.03
N HIS A 260 5.61 7.93 -16.47
CA HIS A 260 6.71 7.21 -17.12
C HIS A 260 7.82 6.79 -16.15
N GLY A 261 8.05 7.62 -15.14
CA GLY A 261 9.12 7.45 -14.17
C GLY A 261 8.81 8.16 -12.87
N MET A 262 9.38 7.64 -11.80
CA MET A 262 9.38 8.27 -10.48
C MET A 262 10.66 7.93 -9.74
N ALA A 263 11.41 8.95 -9.33
CA ALA A 263 12.52 8.87 -8.40
C ALA A 263 12.10 9.30 -7.00
N ARG A 264 12.39 8.47 -5.99
CA ARG A 264 12.12 8.79 -4.59
C ARG A 264 13.08 8.13 -3.63
N TRP A 265 13.19 8.70 -2.43
CA TRP A 265 13.77 8.00 -1.29
C TRP A 265 12.66 7.32 -0.49
N TYR A 266 12.75 6.01 -0.35
CA TYR A 266 11.78 5.20 0.39
C TYR A 266 12.51 4.38 1.46
N LYS A 267 12.15 4.59 2.73
CA LYS A 267 12.82 3.95 3.89
C LYS A 267 14.36 4.07 3.85
N ASP A 268 14.85 5.27 3.55
CA ASP A 268 16.29 5.60 3.42
C ASP A 268 17.03 4.89 2.27
N ILE A 269 16.30 4.43 1.24
CA ILE A 269 16.86 3.78 0.05
C ILE A 269 16.39 4.54 -1.19
N PRO A 270 17.27 4.87 -2.15
CA PRO A 270 16.85 5.44 -3.42
C PRO A 270 16.10 4.40 -4.26
N VAL A 271 14.92 4.77 -4.74
CA VAL A 271 14.03 3.96 -5.56
C VAL A 271 13.74 4.71 -6.85
N ILE A 272 13.94 4.04 -7.97
CA ILE A 272 13.53 4.49 -9.29
C ILE A 272 12.48 3.51 -9.78
N GLN A 273 11.26 3.98 -9.94
CA GLN A 273 10.17 3.19 -10.50
C GLN A 273 9.93 3.62 -11.93
N LEU A 274 10.03 2.66 -12.85
CA LEU A 274 9.92 2.87 -14.28
C LEU A 274 8.73 2.11 -14.85
N HIS A 275 8.32 2.58 -16.01
CA HIS A 275 7.45 1.88 -16.91
C HIS A 275 7.96 2.11 -18.35
N ASP A 276 7.98 1.05 -19.15
CA ASP A 276 8.11 1.17 -20.59
C ASP A 276 6.80 0.76 -21.26
N ARG A 277 6.32 1.58 -22.20
CA ARG A 277 5.18 1.20 -23.07
C ARG A 277 5.62 0.23 -24.18
N PHE A 278 6.76 -0.45 -24.03
CA PHE A 278 7.36 -1.42 -24.96
C PHE A 278 7.49 -0.96 -26.42
N LYS A 279 7.53 0.34 -26.68
CA LYS A 279 7.56 0.88 -28.05
C LYS A 279 8.85 1.60 -28.42
N ASP A 280 9.49 2.23 -27.44
CA ASP A 280 10.66 3.07 -27.65
C ASP A 280 11.66 2.87 -26.52
N ARG A 281 12.80 2.28 -26.86
CA ARG A 281 13.86 1.97 -25.90
C ARG A 281 14.73 3.19 -25.60
N ASN A 282 14.85 4.14 -26.53
CA ASN A 282 15.51 5.42 -26.27
C ASN A 282 14.71 6.23 -25.24
N ALA A 283 13.40 6.29 -25.39
CA ALA A 283 12.52 6.97 -24.43
C ALA A 283 12.58 6.33 -23.03
N PHE A 284 12.71 5.01 -22.94
CA PHE A 284 12.93 4.30 -21.67
C PHE A 284 14.24 4.75 -21.00
N TRP A 285 15.36 4.70 -21.72
CA TRP A 285 16.67 5.10 -21.17
C TRP A 285 16.76 6.57 -20.83
N PHE A 286 16.15 7.45 -21.65
CA PHE A 286 16.02 8.86 -21.32
C PHE A 286 15.28 9.04 -19.99
N THR A 287 14.15 8.36 -19.81
CA THR A 287 13.38 8.40 -18.57
C THR A 287 14.20 7.88 -17.39
N PHE A 288 14.89 6.74 -17.54
CA PHE A 288 15.78 6.23 -16.50
C PHE A 288 16.85 7.23 -16.11
N PHE A 289 17.59 7.81 -17.07
CA PHE A 289 18.65 8.77 -16.75
C PHE A 289 18.11 10.05 -16.15
N HIS A 290 16.92 10.50 -16.53
CA HIS A 290 16.23 11.62 -15.90
C HIS A 290 15.94 11.33 -14.42
N GLU A 291 15.33 10.18 -14.11
CA GLU A 291 15.07 9.77 -12.72
C GLU A 291 16.36 9.56 -11.92
N LEU A 292 17.41 8.99 -12.54
CA LEU A 292 18.72 8.85 -11.92
C LEU A 292 19.36 10.22 -11.66
N GLY A 293 19.16 11.18 -12.57
CA GLY A 293 19.57 12.58 -12.42
C GLY A 293 19.00 13.20 -11.16
N HIS A 294 17.71 12.99 -10.88
CA HIS A 294 17.10 13.44 -9.63
C HIS A 294 17.77 12.86 -8.38
N ILE A 295 18.07 11.56 -8.36
CA ILE A 295 18.79 10.93 -7.23
C ILE A 295 20.21 11.52 -7.09
N VAL A 296 20.92 11.70 -8.20
CA VAL A 296 22.33 12.13 -8.22
C VAL A 296 22.49 13.62 -7.92
N LEU A 297 21.59 14.47 -8.38
CA LEU A 297 21.69 15.94 -8.29
C LEU A 297 20.98 16.48 -7.05
N HIS A 298 19.77 16.01 -6.74
CA HIS A 298 18.89 16.68 -5.76
C HIS A 298 18.83 16.02 -4.37
N GLY A 299 19.32 14.78 -4.23
CA GLY A 299 19.46 14.10 -2.93
C GLY A 299 18.14 13.71 -2.25
N LYS A 300 18.17 13.48 -0.93
CA LYS A 300 17.09 12.82 -0.16
C LYS A 300 15.81 13.65 0.11
N LYS A 301 15.83 14.96 -0.14
CA LYS A 301 14.76 15.86 0.36
C LYS A 301 13.51 15.93 -0.50
N ASP A 302 13.54 15.35 -1.70
CA ASP A 302 12.46 15.50 -2.69
C ASP A 302 12.09 14.16 -3.35
N ILE A 303 10.81 14.03 -3.71
CA ILE A 303 10.29 13.00 -4.63
C ILE A 303 10.05 13.68 -5.96
N PHE A 304 10.29 12.98 -7.06
CA PHE A 304 10.07 13.47 -8.42
C PHE A 304 9.23 12.45 -9.19
N ILE A 305 8.18 12.92 -9.88
CA ILE A 305 7.26 12.08 -10.65
C ILE A 305 7.02 12.74 -12.00
N LYS A 306 7.33 12.05 -13.10
CA LYS A 306 7.19 12.59 -14.46
C LYS A 306 5.75 12.45 -14.99
N ASN A 307 5.25 13.48 -15.67
CA ASN A 307 3.93 13.55 -16.35
C ASN A 307 2.71 13.51 -15.43
N VAL A 308 2.81 14.05 -14.22
CA VAL A 308 1.74 14.00 -13.21
C VAL A 308 1.25 15.38 -12.77
N TYR A 309 1.92 16.49 -13.14
CA TYR A 309 1.59 17.83 -12.62
C TYR A 309 1.19 18.82 -13.71
N TYR A 310 0.07 19.48 -13.50
CA TYR A 310 -0.13 20.85 -13.96
C TYR A 310 0.56 21.81 -12.98
N GLY A 311 1.79 22.24 -13.31
CA GLY A 311 2.56 23.20 -12.51
C GLY A 311 3.78 22.57 -11.85
N ASN A 312 4.93 22.64 -12.53
CA ASN A 312 6.18 22.09 -12.04
C ASN A 312 6.68 22.93 -10.84
N LYS A 313 6.51 22.44 -9.60
CA LYS A 313 6.90 23.17 -8.38
C LYS A 313 8.42 23.46 -8.28
N ASN A 314 9.25 22.91 -9.18
CA ASN A 314 10.67 23.25 -9.28
C ASN A 314 11.22 23.01 -10.71
N GLN A 315 10.82 23.86 -11.67
CA GLN A 315 11.23 23.77 -13.07
C GLN A 315 12.76 23.62 -13.25
N GLN A 316 13.56 24.32 -12.44
CA GLN A 316 15.02 24.21 -12.49
C GLN A 316 15.53 22.77 -12.29
N LYS A 317 14.98 22.04 -11.31
CA LYS A 317 15.38 20.65 -11.05
C LYS A 317 14.98 19.72 -12.17
N ASP A 318 13.85 19.98 -12.83
CA ASP A 318 13.41 19.21 -13.99
C ASP A 318 14.36 19.45 -15.17
N ASP A 319 14.72 20.71 -15.43
CA ASP A 319 15.67 21.08 -16.49
C ASP A 319 17.06 20.47 -16.23
N GLU A 320 17.54 20.47 -14.98
CA GLU A 320 18.80 19.83 -14.57
C GLU A 320 18.78 18.31 -14.81
N ALA A 321 17.66 17.64 -14.50
CA ALA A 321 17.49 16.20 -14.75
C ALA A 321 17.37 15.87 -16.24
N ASN A 322 16.71 16.73 -17.03
CA ASN A 322 16.66 16.62 -18.48
C ASN A 322 18.06 16.75 -19.08
N ALA A 323 18.82 17.79 -18.72
CA ALA A 323 20.20 17.98 -19.19
C ALA A 323 21.10 16.80 -18.80
N PHE A 324 20.90 16.24 -17.59
CA PHE A 324 21.60 15.04 -17.15
C PHE A 324 21.27 13.83 -18.05
N ALA A 325 19.99 13.61 -18.36
CA ALA A 325 19.57 12.54 -19.25
C ALA A 325 20.15 12.68 -20.65
N GLN A 326 20.03 13.86 -21.26
CA GLN A 326 20.57 14.17 -22.58
C GLN A 326 22.07 13.86 -22.66
N LYS A 327 22.85 14.31 -21.67
CA LYS A 327 24.29 14.06 -21.60
C LYS A 327 24.63 12.57 -21.70
N TYR A 328 23.98 11.71 -20.91
CA TYR A 328 24.32 10.28 -20.87
C TYR A 328 23.73 9.49 -22.03
N MET A 329 22.59 9.93 -22.58
CA MET A 329 22.08 9.42 -23.86
C MET A 329 23.09 9.68 -24.99
N THR A 330 23.61 10.91 -25.10
CA THR A 330 24.65 11.25 -26.09
C THR A 330 25.94 10.44 -25.89
N GLN A 331 26.39 10.24 -24.64
CA GLN A 331 27.56 9.40 -24.35
C GLN A 331 27.37 7.93 -24.73
N ALA A 332 26.13 7.43 -24.67
CA ALA A 332 25.78 6.09 -25.13
C ALA A 332 25.67 5.98 -26.67
N GLY A 333 25.72 7.12 -27.38
CA GLY A 333 25.49 7.19 -28.82
C GLY A 333 24.01 7.00 -29.18
N LEU A 334 23.10 7.39 -28.31
CA LEU A 334 21.65 7.23 -28.46
C LEU A 334 20.99 8.55 -28.85
N GLU A 335 19.84 8.43 -29.52
CA GLU A 335 18.98 9.57 -29.86
C GLU A 335 18.35 10.15 -28.59
N VAL A 336 18.20 11.48 -28.58
CA VAL A 336 17.71 12.28 -27.44
C VAL A 336 16.33 12.83 -27.73
#